data_AF-H9WCW7-F1
#
_entry.id   AF-H9WCW7-F1
#
_cell.length_a   1.000
_cell.length_b   1.000
_cell.length_c   1.000
_cell.angle_alpha   90.00
_cell.angle_beta   90.00
_cell.angle_gamma   90.00
#
_symmetry.space_group_name_H-M   'P 1'
#
loop_
_entity.id
_entity.type
_entity.pdbx_description
1 polymer ?
#
loop_
_entity_poly.entity_id
_entity_poly.type
_entity_poly.pdbx_seq_one_letter_code
_entity_poly.pdbx_strand_id
1 'polypeptide(L)'
;LHTVSPIDQNDKVVQAEIAAGLGETLASGTRGTPWRLAVNKFDGTAKTLAFANFSEELVVITGGPADGKVMALTVDYSKKTLSLDPIYRYQLGQRLATTGFFLEQKFGCPQDVEGCLVGNDIYIVQTRPQP
;
A
#
# COMPACT_ATOMS: atom_id res chain seq x y z
N LEU A 1 -1.33 -5.65 0.42
CA LEU A 1 -0.67 -5.72 1.75
C LEU A 1 -0.74 -7.16 2.19
N HIS A 2 0.40 -7.79 2.39
CA HIS A 2 0.49 -9.17 2.87
C HIS A 2 0.79 -9.16 4.38
N THR A 3 0.04 -9.91 5.19
CA THR A 3 0.25 -9.95 6.65
C THR A 3 1.32 -10.93 7.10
N VAL A 4 1.81 -11.76 6.17
CA VAL A 4 3.05 -12.54 6.26
C VAL A 4 3.96 -12.13 5.10
N SER A 5 5.24 -11.98 5.35
CA SER A 5 6.20 -11.59 4.30
C SER A 5 6.21 -12.61 3.14
N PRO A 6 5.89 -12.22 1.89
CA PRO A 6 5.92 -13.12 0.74
C PRO A 6 7.34 -13.51 0.31
N ILE A 7 8.38 -12.84 0.82
CA ILE A 7 9.78 -13.06 0.43
C ILE A 7 10.42 -14.18 1.26
N ASP A 8 10.24 -14.13 2.59
CA ASP A 8 10.92 -15.00 3.55
C ASP A 8 9.96 -15.73 4.51
N GLN A 9 8.65 -15.60 4.30
CA GLN A 9 7.60 -16.23 5.12
C GLN A 9 7.64 -15.83 6.60
N ASN A 10 8.23 -14.67 6.92
CA ASN A 10 8.25 -14.16 8.27
C ASN A 10 6.86 -13.68 8.70
N ASP A 11 6.25 -14.42 9.63
CA ASP A 11 4.92 -14.17 10.17
C ASP A 11 4.84 -12.97 11.12
N LYS A 12 5.97 -12.34 11.47
CA LYS A 12 5.99 -11.12 12.28
C LYS A 12 5.93 -9.86 11.44
N VAL A 13 6.06 -9.96 10.13
CA VAL A 13 6.23 -8.83 9.22
C VAL A 13 5.03 -8.71 8.28
N VAL A 14 4.44 -7.52 8.23
CA VAL A 14 3.59 -7.14 7.10
C VAL A 14 4.46 -6.57 5.98
N GLN A 15 4.12 -6.88 4.74
CA GLN A 15 4.73 -6.26 3.57
C GLN A 15 3.69 -5.51 2.75
N ALA A 16 3.88 -4.20 2.61
CA ALA A 16 3.02 -3.31 1.86
C ALA A 16 3.65 -2.95 0.52
N GLU A 17 2.87 -3.06 -0.54
CA GLU A 17 3.14 -2.42 -1.84
C GLU A 17 2.17 -1.26 -2.01
N ILE A 18 2.69 -0.09 -2.38
CA ILE A 18 1.92 1.16 -2.46
C ILE A 18 2.23 1.83 -3.80
N ALA A 19 1.21 2.32 -4.48
CA ALA A 19 1.31 3.14 -5.69
C ALA A 19 0.62 4.50 -5.46
N ALA A 20 0.95 5.46 -6.32
CA ALA A 20 0.25 6.75 -6.36
C ALA A 20 -1.02 6.60 -7.19
N GLY A 21 -2.09 7.29 -6.80
CA GLY A 21 -3.40 7.17 -7.45
C GLY A 21 -4.14 5.89 -7.05
N LEU A 22 -4.93 5.35 -7.98
CA LEU A 22 -5.74 4.16 -7.75
C LEU A 22 -4.91 2.87 -7.78
N GLY A 23 -5.41 1.83 -7.09
CA GLY A 23 -4.70 0.56 -6.89
C GLY A 23 -4.54 -0.28 -8.15
N GLU A 24 -5.29 0.02 -9.21
CA GLU A 24 -5.24 -0.65 -10.52
C GLU A 24 -3.83 -0.62 -11.12
N THR A 25 -3.03 0.42 -10.83
CA THR A 25 -1.61 0.47 -11.24
C THR A 25 -0.81 -0.73 -10.72
N LEU A 26 -1.12 -1.21 -9.51
CA LEU A 26 -0.49 -2.41 -8.92
C LEU A 26 -1.06 -3.69 -9.52
N ALA A 27 -2.38 -3.74 -9.71
CA ALA A 27 -3.09 -4.94 -10.17
C ALA A 27 -2.86 -5.23 -11.67
N SER A 28 -2.59 -4.22 -12.48
CA SER A 28 -2.47 -4.34 -13.94
C SER A 28 -1.10 -4.82 -14.44
N GLY A 29 -0.15 -5.08 -13.54
CA GLY A 29 1.22 -5.45 -13.92
C GLY A 29 1.96 -4.32 -14.64
N THR A 30 1.61 -3.05 -14.35
CA THR A 30 2.27 -1.88 -14.94
C THR A 30 3.78 -1.97 -14.74
N ARG A 31 4.56 -1.68 -15.78
CA ARG A 31 6.03 -1.64 -15.67
C ARG A 31 6.44 -0.58 -14.65
N GLY A 32 7.16 -1.01 -13.63
CA GLY A 32 7.69 -0.14 -12.59
C GLY A 32 7.84 -0.87 -11.28
N THR A 33 8.19 -0.13 -10.25
CA THR A 33 8.34 -0.59 -8.87
C THR A 33 7.39 0.21 -8.01
N PRO A 34 6.63 -0.43 -7.10
CA PRO A 34 5.87 0.28 -6.07
C PRO A 34 6.78 0.71 -4.93
N TRP A 35 6.29 1.59 -4.05
CA TRP A 35 6.92 1.71 -2.75
C TRP A 35 6.71 0.39 -2.01
N ARG A 36 7.79 -0.13 -1.42
CA ARG A 36 7.71 -1.33 -0.61
C ARG A 36 8.13 -1.02 0.81
N LEU A 37 7.25 -1.33 1.75
CA LEU A 37 7.53 -1.25 3.18
C LEU A 37 7.43 -2.65 3.78
N ALA A 38 8.40 -3.00 4.62
CA ALA A 38 8.34 -4.19 5.48
C ALA A 38 8.32 -3.73 6.93
N VAL A 39 7.31 -4.14 7.69
CA VAL A 39 7.06 -3.62 9.03
C VAL A 39 6.75 -4.75 9.99
N ASN A 40 7.49 -4.80 11.10
CA ASN A 40 7.22 -5.77 12.16
C ASN A 40 5.97 -5.36 12.95
N LYS A 41 5.03 -6.31 13.12
CA LYS A 41 3.74 -6.14 13.79
C LYS A 41 3.86 -5.83 15.29
N PHE A 42 4.96 -6.21 15.93
CA PHE A 42 5.10 -6.20 17.39
C PHE A 42 6.04 -5.12 17.91
N ASP A 43 7.17 -4.89 17.24
CA ASP A 43 8.14 -3.87 17.65
C ASP A 43 8.03 -2.57 16.83
N GLY A 44 7.20 -2.54 15.80
CA GLY A 44 6.95 -1.35 14.97
C GLY A 44 8.13 -0.94 14.10
N THR A 45 9.18 -1.77 13.97
CA THR A 45 10.31 -1.51 13.09
C THR A 45 9.84 -1.53 11.64
N ALA A 46 9.97 -0.40 10.94
CA ALA A 46 9.64 -0.26 9.53
C ALA A 46 10.90 -0.09 8.68
N LYS A 47 10.99 -0.84 7.58
CA LYS A 47 12.05 -0.74 6.57
C LYS A 47 11.44 -0.35 5.24
N THR A 48 12.04 0.63 4.56
CA THR A 48 11.75 0.91 3.16
C THR A 48 12.59 -0.02 2.28
N LEU A 49 11.94 -0.92 1.56
CA LEU A 49 12.61 -1.89 0.66
C LEU A 49 12.78 -1.34 -0.76
N ALA A 50 11.86 -0.47 -1.20
CA ALA A 50 11.92 0.16 -2.50
C ALA A 50 11.18 1.50 -2.51
N PHE A 51 11.64 2.42 -3.36
CA PHE A 51 10.91 3.62 -3.76
C PHE A 51 10.19 3.37 -5.08
N ALA A 52 9.01 3.98 -5.23
CA ALA A 52 8.23 3.82 -6.44
C ALA A 52 8.83 4.56 -7.64
N ASN A 53 8.59 4.04 -8.85
CA ASN A 53 9.03 4.66 -10.11
C ASN A 53 8.08 4.42 -11.30
N PHE A 54 6.80 4.17 -11.05
CA PHE A 54 5.78 4.15 -12.11
C PHE A 54 5.73 5.49 -12.85
N SER A 55 5.62 5.42 -14.17
CA SER A 55 5.55 6.63 -15.00
C SER A 55 4.24 7.39 -14.81
N GLU A 56 3.14 6.69 -14.52
CA GLU A 56 1.79 7.24 -14.46
C GLU A 56 1.04 6.78 -13.20
N GLU A 57 0.18 7.66 -12.67
CA GLU A 57 -0.84 7.35 -11.68
C GLU A 57 -2.24 7.46 -12.29
N LEU A 58 -3.12 6.54 -11.93
CA LEU A 58 -4.52 6.58 -12.33
C LEU A 58 -5.30 7.43 -11.33
N VAL A 59 -6.02 8.43 -11.83
CA VAL A 59 -6.85 9.32 -11.00
C VAL A 59 -8.27 9.41 -11.55
N VAL A 60 -9.24 9.65 -10.66
CA VAL A 60 -10.62 9.93 -11.05
C VAL A 60 -10.75 11.38 -11.47
N ILE A 61 -11.50 11.65 -12.53
CA ILE A 61 -11.80 13.02 -12.99
C ILE A 61 -12.67 13.71 -11.93
N THR A 62 -12.12 14.70 -11.25
CA THR A 62 -12.86 15.50 -10.28
C THR A 62 -13.79 16.49 -11.00
N GLY A 63 -15.05 16.57 -10.57
CA GLY A 63 -16.04 17.50 -11.12
C GLY A 63 -16.82 16.99 -12.34
N GLY A 64 -16.58 15.76 -12.80
CA GLY A 64 -17.41 15.07 -13.81
C GLY A 64 -18.46 14.13 -13.17
N PRO A 65 -19.37 13.54 -13.97
CA PRO A 65 -20.26 12.49 -13.48
C PRO A 65 -19.44 11.29 -12.98
N ALA A 66 -19.94 10.59 -11.94
CA ALA A 66 -19.32 9.37 -11.40
C ALA A 66 -19.57 8.17 -12.34
N ASP A 67 -19.00 8.22 -13.54
CA ASP A 67 -19.17 7.24 -14.62
C ASP A 67 -18.03 6.20 -14.70
N GLY A 68 -17.13 6.22 -13.71
CA GLY A 68 -16.00 5.29 -13.62
C GLY A 68 -14.81 5.63 -14.53
N LYS A 69 -14.81 6.79 -15.20
CA LYS A 69 -13.66 7.21 -16.00
C LYS A 69 -12.47 7.61 -15.15
N VAL A 70 -11.30 7.12 -15.57
CA VAL A 70 -10.00 7.43 -14.98
C VAL A 70 -9.09 8.09 -16.01
N MET A 71 -8.12 8.86 -15.53
CA MET A 71 -7.06 9.46 -16.34
C MET A 71 -5.70 9.00 -15.84
N ALA A 72 -4.79 8.74 -16.77
CA ALA A 72 -3.38 8.54 -16.46
C ALA A 72 -2.67 9.91 -16.44
N LEU A 73 -1.99 10.21 -15.34
CA LEU A 73 -1.18 11.42 -15.18
C LEU A 73 0.25 11.02 -14.86
N THR A 74 1.24 11.76 -15.40
CA THR A 74 2.64 11.53 -15.05
C THR A 74 2.87 11.74 -13.55
N VAL A 75 3.51 10.76 -12.89
CA VAL A 75 3.77 10.85 -11.46
C VAL A 75 4.92 11.80 -11.18
N ASP A 76 4.67 12.82 -10.37
CA ASP A 76 5.72 13.68 -9.81
C ASP A 76 6.13 13.20 -8.41
N TYR A 77 7.10 12.29 -8.36
CA TYR A 77 7.63 11.73 -7.11
C TYR A 77 8.30 12.77 -6.20
N SER A 78 8.71 13.92 -6.74
CA SER A 78 9.28 15.01 -5.94
C SER A 78 8.24 15.70 -5.06
N LYS A 79 6.95 15.40 -5.23
CA LYS A 79 5.83 15.93 -4.44
C LYS A 79 5.15 14.89 -3.57
N LYS A 80 5.53 13.61 -3.66
CA LYS A 80 4.87 12.52 -2.92
C LYS A 80 5.49 12.38 -1.54
N THR A 81 4.69 12.55 -0.49
CA THR A 81 5.15 12.44 0.92
C THR A 81 5.82 11.11 1.20
N LEU A 82 5.33 10.01 0.61
CA LEU A 82 6.00 8.69 0.71
C LEU A 82 7.42 8.68 0.13
N SER A 83 7.77 9.54 -0.83
CA SER A 83 9.15 9.67 -1.31
C SER A 83 9.99 10.59 -0.44
N LEU A 84 9.42 11.70 0.02
CA LEU A 84 10.17 12.77 0.67
C LEU A 84 10.41 12.54 2.17
N ASP A 85 9.42 12.00 2.87
CA ASP A 85 9.40 12.03 4.33
C ASP A 85 9.61 10.62 4.94
N PRO A 86 10.79 10.34 5.52
CA PRO A 86 11.06 9.06 6.18
C PRO A 86 10.23 8.83 7.45
N ILE A 87 9.87 9.89 8.18
CA ILE A 87 9.06 9.80 9.40
C ILE A 87 7.64 9.42 8.99
N TYR A 88 7.10 10.05 7.94
CA TYR A 88 5.79 9.68 7.39
C TYR A 88 5.75 8.21 6.94
N ARG A 89 6.76 7.75 6.19
CA ARG A 89 6.86 6.32 5.80
C ARG A 89 6.85 5.39 7.00
N TYR A 90 7.59 5.74 8.05
CA TYR A 90 7.64 4.97 9.29
C TYR A 90 6.27 4.89 9.96
N GLN A 91 5.60 6.03 10.16
CA GLN A 91 4.27 6.11 10.77
C GLN A 91 3.20 5.39 9.95
N LEU A 92 3.19 5.57 8.63
CA LEU A 92 2.28 4.83 7.74
C LEU A 92 2.53 3.32 7.85
N GLY A 93 3.80 2.91 7.85
CA GLY A 93 4.20 1.52 8.04
C GLY A 93 3.63 0.91 9.32
N GLN A 94 3.78 1.59 10.46
CA GLN A 94 3.24 1.13 11.73
C GLN A 94 1.71 0.97 11.69
N ARG A 95 1.01 1.93 11.09
CA ARG A 95 -0.46 1.86 10.95
C ARG A 95 -0.92 0.72 10.06
N LEU A 96 -0.20 0.43 8.97
CA LEU A 96 -0.44 -0.73 8.12
C LEU A 96 -0.18 -2.03 8.87
N ALA A 97 0.85 -2.10 9.73
CA ALA A 97 1.13 -3.26 10.56
C ALA A 97 0.03 -3.51 11.59
N THR A 98 -0.46 -2.48 12.28
CA THR A 98 -1.60 -2.58 13.19
C THR A 98 -2.86 -3.06 12.47
N THR A 99 -3.12 -2.53 11.26
CA THR A 99 -4.28 -2.92 10.45
C THR A 99 -4.18 -4.38 10.02
N GLY A 100 -3.03 -4.80 9.49
CA GLY A 100 -2.79 -6.18 9.07
C GLY A 100 -2.89 -7.17 10.23
N PHE A 101 -2.30 -6.85 11.38
CA PHE A 101 -2.41 -7.67 12.59
C PHE A 101 -3.88 -7.82 13.04
N PHE A 102 -4.64 -6.72 13.05
CA PHE A 102 -6.06 -6.76 13.39
C PHE A 102 -6.85 -7.67 12.45
N LEU A 103 -6.63 -7.57 11.13
CA LEU A 103 -7.31 -8.42 10.15
C LEU A 103 -6.96 -9.90 10.34
N GLU A 104 -5.68 -10.22 10.51
CA GLU A 104 -5.23 -11.59 10.77
C GLU A 104 -5.88 -12.18 12.03
N GLN A 105 -5.96 -11.42 13.13
CA GLN A 105 -6.66 -11.85 14.35
C GLN A 105 -8.16 -12.05 14.14
N LYS A 106 -8.79 -11.25 13.28
CA LYS A 106 -10.23 -11.34 12.99
C LYS A 106 -10.58 -12.51 12.08
N PHE A 107 -9.73 -12.83 11.10
CA PHE A 107 -9.98 -13.90 10.13
C PHE A 107 -9.31 -15.23 10.50
N GLY A 108 -8.38 -15.23 11.48
CA GLY A 108 -7.72 -16.43 11.99
C GLY A 108 -6.65 -17.01 11.06
N CYS A 109 -6.28 -16.30 9.99
CA CYS A 109 -5.22 -16.70 9.07
C CYS A 109 -4.55 -15.46 8.43
N PRO A 110 -3.34 -15.62 7.86
CA PRO A 110 -2.69 -14.58 7.07
C PRO A 110 -3.60 -14.02 5.98
N GLN A 111 -3.54 -12.72 5.74
CA GLN A 111 -4.41 -12.00 4.81
C GLN A 111 -3.60 -11.32 3.70
N ASP A 112 -4.14 -11.39 2.49
CA ASP A 112 -3.81 -10.54 1.36
C ASP A 112 -4.89 -9.45 1.26
N VAL A 113 -4.48 -8.21 1.48
CA VAL A 113 -5.35 -7.07 1.74
C VAL A 113 -5.15 -5.99 0.70
N GLU A 114 -6.24 -5.56 0.07
CA GLU A 114 -6.29 -4.40 -0.80
C GLU A 114 -6.96 -3.23 -0.10
N GLY A 115 -6.43 -2.04 -0.31
CA GLY A 115 -6.92 -0.84 0.35
C GLY A 115 -6.25 0.41 -0.20
N CYS A 116 -6.67 1.56 0.32
CA CYS A 116 -6.13 2.84 -0.08
C CYS A 116 -5.94 3.77 1.12
N LEU A 117 -5.10 4.79 0.93
CA LEU A 117 -4.89 5.87 1.89
C LEU A 117 -5.55 7.13 1.32
N VAL A 118 -6.59 7.62 2.01
CA VAL A 118 -7.29 8.85 1.61
C VAL A 118 -7.10 9.89 2.72
N GLY A 119 -6.35 10.95 2.41
CA GLY A 119 -5.86 11.87 3.42
C GLY A 119 -4.99 11.14 4.42
N ASN A 120 -5.46 11.04 5.67
CA ASN A 120 -4.79 10.30 6.71
C ASN A 120 -5.41 8.94 6.98
N ASP A 121 -6.52 8.54 6.37
CA ASP A 121 -7.26 7.33 6.76
C ASP A 121 -6.99 6.15 5.81
N ILE A 122 -6.85 4.95 6.39
CA ILE A 122 -6.68 3.71 5.65
C ILE A 122 -8.06 3.07 5.47
N TYR A 123 -8.42 2.81 4.22
CA TYR A 123 -9.65 2.12 3.86
C TYR A 123 -9.30 0.74 3.33
N ILE A 124 -9.97 -0.29 3.85
CA ILE A 124 -9.86 -1.66 3.34
C ILE A 124 -10.97 -1.87 2.31
N VAL A 125 -10.57 -2.25 1.10
CA VAL A 125 -11.50 -2.49 -0.02
C VAL A 125 -11.73 -4.00 -0.20
N GLN A 126 -10.70 -4.81 0.03
CA GLN A 126 -10.77 -6.27 -0.02
C GLN A 126 -9.81 -6.87 1.01
N THR A 127 -10.19 -8.01 1.57
CA THR A 127 -9.27 -8.90 2.30
C THR A 127 -9.62 -10.34 1.95
N ARG A 128 -8.62 -11.19 1.78
CA ARG A 128 -8.77 -12.63 1.52
C ARG A 128 -7.62 -13.39 2.18
N PRO A 129 -7.77 -14.71 2.44
CA PRO A 129 -6.64 -15.53 2.90
C PRO A 129 -5.43 -15.38 1.97
N GLN A 130 -4.26 -15.12 2.56
CA GLN A 130 -2.99 -15.10 1.83
C GLN A 130 -2.61 -16.54 1.44
N PRO A 131 -2.20 -16.79 0.18
CA PRO A 131 -1.81 -18.11 -0.29
C PRO A 131 -0.47 -18.58 0.25
#